data_AF-A0A547P2N8-F1
#
_entry.id   AF-A0A547P2N8-F1
#
_cell.length_a   1.000
_cell.length_b   1.000
_cell.length_c   1.000
_cell.angle_alpha   90.00
_cell.angle_beta   90.00
_cell.angle_gamma   90.00
#
_symmetry.space_group_name_H-M   'P 1'
#
loop_
_entity.id
_entity.type
_entity.pdbx_description
1 polymer ?
#
loop_
_entity_poly.entity_id
_entity_poly.type
_entity_poly.pdbx_seq_one_letter_code
_entity_poly.pdbx_strand_id
1 'polypeptide(L)'
;MSIAEIETRISKPNRRVLLIGLAAMAGLAACSTVSVPTGEGAGVSSSATATLAGVRASAGLPALVPDAQLEQAALQQAGYMASRERMSHTTGWGKDFASRMKDNGVHGAAAENIAEGRFDQQKLFDIWMHSAGHRHNMLDPDFSRFGLAYVRDGRDSAVRYWSLVLGR
;
A
#
# COMPACT_ATOMS: atom_id res chain seq x y z
N MET A 1 -13.72 -37.37 -79.61
CA MET A 1 -12.88 -38.55 -79.28
C MET A 1 -12.70 -38.56 -77.77
N SER A 2 -13.27 -39.58 -77.10
CA SER A 2 -13.17 -40.04 -75.69
C SER A 2 -13.25 -39.04 -74.51
N ILE A 3 -14.25 -39.16 -73.60
CA ILE A 3 -14.34 -40.03 -72.39
C ILE A 3 -13.44 -39.47 -71.26
N ALA A 4 -13.80 -39.27 -69.98
CA ALA A 4 -14.88 -39.68 -69.06
C ALA A 4 -14.94 -38.64 -67.91
N GLU A 5 -16.12 -38.24 -67.43
CA GLU A 5 -16.77 -38.72 -66.18
C GLU A 5 -15.94 -38.63 -64.89
N ILE A 6 -16.37 -37.77 -63.95
CA ILE A 6 -16.45 -38.12 -62.52
C ILE A 6 -17.75 -37.51 -61.97
N GLU A 7 -18.80 -38.34 -61.85
CA GLU A 7 -19.93 -38.09 -60.95
C GLU A 7 -19.48 -38.20 -59.49
N THR A 8 -20.13 -37.50 -58.57
CA THR A 8 -20.56 -38.12 -57.31
C THR A 8 -21.74 -37.37 -56.69
N ARG A 9 -22.62 -38.17 -56.10
CA ARG A 9 -24.04 -37.95 -55.90
C ARG A 9 -24.40 -37.32 -54.56
N ILE A 10 -25.54 -36.62 -54.59
CA ILE A 10 -26.37 -36.20 -53.45
C ILE A 10 -26.79 -37.42 -52.61
N SER A 11 -26.76 -37.31 -51.28
CA SER A 11 -27.50 -38.21 -50.37
C SER A 11 -28.31 -37.41 -49.34
N LYS A 12 -29.56 -37.84 -49.14
CA LYS A 12 -30.65 -37.23 -48.35
C LYS A 12 -30.49 -37.43 -46.83
N PRO A 13 -31.17 -36.61 -46.00
CA PRO A 13 -31.05 -36.65 -44.54
C PRO A 13 -31.96 -37.71 -43.91
N ASN A 14 -31.46 -38.43 -42.90
CA ASN A 14 -32.25 -39.35 -42.07
C ASN A 14 -32.29 -38.88 -40.62
N ARG A 15 -33.52 -38.68 -40.13
CA ARG A 15 -33.89 -38.43 -38.74
C ARG A 15 -33.69 -39.70 -37.91
N ARG A 16 -32.87 -39.65 -36.86
CA ARG A 16 -33.02 -40.47 -35.65
C ARG A 16 -32.67 -39.66 -34.41
N VAL A 17 -33.58 -39.76 -33.45
CA VAL A 17 -33.59 -39.14 -32.12
C VAL A 17 -32.56 -39.82 -31.23
N LEU A 18 -31.92 -39.09 -30.30
CA LEU A 18 -32.02 -39.31 -28.83
C LEU A 18 -30.72 -38.96 -28.04
N LEU A 19 -30.90 -38.02 -27.09
CA LEU A 19 -30.29 -37.83 -25.76
C LEU A 19 -28.92 -37.16 -25.53
N ILE A 20 -29.03 -36.11 -24.70
CA ILE A 20 -28.19 -35.67 -23.57
C ILE A 20 -26.85 -35.01 -23.90
N GLY A 21 -26.78 -33.72 -23.57
CA GLY A 21 -25.55 -32.96 -23.44
C GLY A 21 -25.82 -31.52 -23.00
N LEU A 22 -26.31 -31.34 -21.77
CA LEU A 22 -26.44 -30.03 -21.13
C LEU A 22 -25.02 -29.52 -20.79
N ALA A 23 -24.41 -28.75 -21.69
CA ALA A 23 -23.17 -28.03 -21.40
C ALA A 23 -23.51 -26.59 -21.02
N ALA A 24 -23.80 -26.38 -19.73
CA ALA A 24 -23.87 -25.04 -19.15
C ALA A 24 -22.44 -24.47 -19.07
N MET A 25 -22.07 -23.62 -20.03
CA MET A 25 -20.86 -22.81 -19.94
C MET A 25 -21.12 -21.63 -19.01
N ALA A 26 -20.96 -21.87 -17.71
CA ALA A 26 -20.83 -20.81 -16.72
C ALA A 26 -19.49 -20.09 -16.97
N GLY A 27 -19.54 -18.98 -17.70
CA GLY A 27 -18.41 -18.06 -17.80
C GLY A 27 -18.16 -17.44 -16.43
N LEU A 28 -17.07 -17.87 -15.79
CA LEU A 28 -16.62 -17.32 -14.50
C LEU A 28 -16.44 -15.81 -14.64
N ALA A 29 -17.28 -15.05 -13.93
CA ALA A 29 -16.94 -13.69 -13.56
C ALA A 29 -15.70 -13.75 -12.67
N ALA A 30 -14.53 -13.54 -13.27
CA ALA A 30 -13.32 -13.26 -12.52
C ALA A 30 -13.51 -11.89 -11.86
N CYS A 31 -14.11 -11.87 -10.67
CA CYS A 31 -13.89 -10.78 -9.74
C CYS A 31 -12.39 -10.76 -9.47
N SER A 32 -11.65 -9.90 -10.17
CA SER A 32 -10.34 -9.46 -9.71
C SER A 32 -10.58 -8.77 -8.38
N THR A 33 -10.54 -9.53 -7.29
CA THR A 33 -10.32 -8.96 -5.97
C THR A 33 -9.00 -8.24 -6.08
N VAL A 34 -9.06 -6.91 -6.21
CA VAL A 34 -7.91 -6.07 -5.91
C VAL A 34 -7.56 -6.43 -4.48
N SER A 35 -6.53 -7.25 -4.32
CA SER A 35 -5.89 -7.44 -3.03
C SER A 35 -5.32 -6.08 -2.66
N VAL A 36 -6.14 -5.24 -2.03
CA VAL A 36 -5.60 -4.18 -1.17
C VAL A 36 -4.70 -4.95 -0.22
N PRO A 37 -3.38 -4.72 -0.19
CA PRO A 37 -2.50 -5.47 0.67
C PRO A 37 -2.96 -5.25 2.11
N THR A 38 -3.69 -6.21 2.67
CA THR A 38 -3.93 -6.29 4.10
C THR A 38 -2.63 -6.77 4.71
N GLY A 39 -1.83 -5.81 5.19
CA GLY A 39 -0.78 -6.03 6.17
C GLY A 39 0.60 -6.35 5.62
N GLU A 40 1.47 -5.35 5.61
CA GLU A 40 2.85 -5.47 6.10
C GLU A 40 3.27 -4.06 6.55
N GLY A 41 2.91 -3.69 7.80
CA GLY A 41 3.23 -2.37 8.37
C GLY A 41 2.19 -1.75 9.31
N ALA A 42 0.96 -2.28 9.36
CA ALA A 42 -0.03 -1.88 10.37
C ALA A 42 0.39 -2.41 11.75
N GLY A 43 0.32 -1.56 12.79
CA GLY A 43 0.72 -1.89 14.17
C GLY A 43 2.21 -1.68 14.49
N VAL A 44 3.02 -1.19 13.54
CA VAL A 44 4.45 -0.90 13.74
C VAL A 44 4.65 0.30 14.68
N SER A 45 3.61 1.11 14.89
CA SER A 45 3.64 2.15 15.92
C SER A 45 3.98 1.58 17.30
N SER A 46 3.45 0.39 17.64
CA SER A 46 3.73 -0.26 18.92
C SER A 46 5.21 -0.61 19.10
N SER A 47 5.88 -1.13 18.07
CA SER A 47 7.31 -1.46 18.11
C SER A 47 8.21 -0.22 18.08
N ALA A 48 7.70 0.93 17.67
CA ALA A 48 8.42 2.20 17.63
C ALA A 48 8.32 3.02 18.93
N THR A 49 7.33 2.75 19.79
CA THR A 49 7.08 3.50 21.02
C THR A 49 8.34 3.67 21.87
N ALA A 50 9.06 2.57 22.15
CA ALA A 50 10.26 2.61 22.99
C ALA A 50 11.39 3.44 22.35
N THR A 51 11.59 3.30 21.03
CA THR A 51 12.63 4.06 20.30
C THR A 51 12.32 5.54 20.30
N LEU A 52 11.09 5.94 19.95
CA LEU A 52 10.68 7.35 19.96
C LEU A 52 10.68 7.96 21.37
N ALA A 53 10.27 7.19 22.38
CA ALA A 53 10.37 7.61 23.77
C ALA A 53 11.83 7.88 24.18
N GLY A 54 12.77 7.02 23.80
CA GLY A 54 14.20 7.23 24.05
C GLY A 54 14.75 8.47 23.33
N VAL A 55 14.40 8.64 22.05
CA VAL A 55 14.76 9.83 21.25
C VAL A 55 14.27 11.11 21.93
N ARG A 56 13.00 11.16 22.35
CA ARG A 56 12.42 12.35 22.97
C ARG A 56 12.90 12.58 24.40
N ALA A 57 13.12 11.52 25.17
CA ALA A 57 13.72 11.61 26.51
C ALA A 57 15.12 12.22 26.47
N SER A 58 15.93 11.92 25.45
CA SER A 58 17.25 12.55 25.25
C SER A 58 17.19 14.07 25.02
N ALA A 59 16.01 14.58 24.64
CA ALA A 59 15.74 16.00 24.46
C ALA A 59 14.87 16.60 25.60
N GLY A 60 14.59 15.84 26.67
CA GLY A 60 13.74 16.29 27.78
C GLY A 60 12.25 16.42 27.41
N LEU A 61 11.81 15.73 26.37
CA LEU A 61 10.42 15.77 25.87
C LEU A 61 9.63 14.54 26.33
N PRO A 62 8.30 14.67 26.53
CA PRO A 62 7.44 13.55 26.85
C PRO A 62 7.35 12.57 25.67
N ALA A 63 7.07 11.30 25.98
CA ALA A 63 6.84 10.28 24.96
C ALA A 63 5.60 10.59 24.11
N LEU A 64 5.64 10.23 22.83
CA LEU A 64 4.48 10.29 21.94
C LEU A 64 3.61 9.06 22.15
N VAL A 65 2.30 9.23 21.98
CA VAL A 65 1.31 8.15 22.09
C VAL A 65 0.96 7.61 20.69
N PRO A 66 0.99 6.28 20.47
CA PRO A 66 0.50 5.70 19.22
C PRO A 66 -0.96 6.07 18.95
N ASP A 67 -1.27 6.46 17.72
CA ASP A 67 -2.61 6.86 17.29
C ASP A 67 -2.99 6.16 15.99
N ALA A 68 -4.16 5.50 15.99
CA ALA A 68 -4.61 4.69 14.87
C ALA A 68 -4.96 5.51 13.62
N GLN A 69 -5.42 6.77 13.78
CA GLN A 69 -5.71 7.64 12.63
C GLN A 69 -4.42 8.10 11.96
N LEU A 70 -3.41 8.45 12.76
CA LEU A 70 -2.08 8.79 12.25
C LEU A 70 -1.40 7.58 11.59
N GLU A 71 -1.56 6.38 12.15
CA GLU A 71 -1.00 5.16 11.56
C GLU A 71 -1.68 4.80 10.24
N GLN A 72 -3.00 4.97 10.15
CA GLN A 72 -3.72 4.78 8.89
C GLN A 72 -3.27 5.80 7.83
N ALA A 73 -3.08 7.07 8.21
CA ALA A 73 -2.56 8.09 7.32
C ALA A 73 -1.12 7.80 6.87
N ALA A 74 -0.27 7.30 7.77
CA ALA A 74 1.08 6.84 7.45
C ALA A 74 1.05 5.67 6.46
N LEU A 75 0.18 4.69 6.67
CA LEU A 75 0.05 3.52 5.80
C LEU A 75 -0.41 3.90 4.39
N GLN A 76 -1.35 4.83 4.29
CA GLN A 76 -1.80 5.37 3.00
C GLN A 76 -0.66 6.04 2.24
N GLN A 77 0.19 6.82 2.92
CA GLN A 77 1.35 7.44 2.30
C GLN A 77 2.39 6.42 1.85
N ALA A 78 2.72 5.45 2.70
CA ALA A 78 3.63 4.36 2.36
C ALA A 78 3.14 3.59 1.13
N GLY A 79 1.84 3.28 1.08
CA GLY A 79 1.20 2.64 -0.09
C GLY A 79 1.27 3.50 -1.35
N TYR A 80 1.10 4.82 -1.23
CA TYR A 80 1.25 5.72 -2.37
C TYR A 80 2.67 5.73 -2.92
N MET A 81 3.68 5.79 -2.05
CA MET A 81 5.08 5.73 -2.48
C MET A 81 5.41 4.39 -3.13
N ALA A 82 4.97 3.28 -2.54
CA ALA A 82 5.16 1.94 -3.09
C ALA A 82 4.48 1.77 -4.46
N SER A 83 3.24 2.22 -4.62
CA SER A 83 2.49 2.12 -5.89
C SER A 83 3.13 2.91 -7.05
N ARG A 84 3.94 3.91 -6.72
CA ARG A 84 4.62 4.78 -7.70
C ARG A 84 6.11 4.50 -7.79
N GLU A 85 6.61 3.56 -6.99
CA GLU A 85 8.02 3.22 -6.85
C GLU A 85 8.89 4.47 -6.65
N ARG A 86 8.41 5.39 -5.80
CA ARG A 86 9.02 6.72 -5.63
C ARG A 86 8.68 7.35 -4.28
N MET A 87 9.71 7.65 -3.49
CA MET A 87 9.57 8.48 -2.30
C MET A 87 9.13 9.92 -2.64
N SER A 88 7.98 10.35 -2.12
CA SER A 88 7.46 11.72 -2.31
C SER A 88 6.30 12.05 -1.40
N HIS A 89 6.31 13.23 -0.76
CA HIS A 89 5.20 13.73 0.06
C HIS A 89 3.90 14.00 -0.73
N THR A 90 3.96 14.05 -2.06
CA THR A 90 2.79 14.24 -2.92
C THR A 90 2.83 13.30 -4.10
N THR A 91 1.83 12.43 -4.19
CA THR A 91 1.79 11.34 -5.17
C THR A 91 0.67 11.49 -6.20
N GLY A 92 0.04 12.65 -6.28
CA GLY A 92 -0.96 12.97 -7.29
C GLY A 92 -1.93 14.05 -6.81
N TRP A 93 -2.88 14.42 -7.67
CA TRP A 93 -3.93 15.37 -7.31
C TRP A 93 -4.82 14.79 -6.21
N GLY A 94 -5.01 15.54 -5.12
CA GLY A 94 -5.72 15.08 -3.92
C GLY A 94 -4.98 14.01 -3.11
N LYS A 95 -3.72 13.70 -3.44
CA LYS A 95 -2.86 12.75 -2.71
C LYS A 95 -1.65 13.47 -2.10
N ASP A 96 -1.90 14.66 -1.58
CA ASP A 96 -0.97 15.43 -0.76
C ASP A 96 -1.18 15.14 0.73
N PHE A 97 -0.27 15.67 1.55
CA PHE A 97 -0.29 15.52 3.00
C PHE A 97 -1.59 16.04 3.63
N ALA A 98 -2.02 17.25 3.26
CA ALA A 98 -3.17 17.91 3.88
C ALA A 98 -4.49 17.15 3.59
N SER A 99 -4.68 16.74 2.34
CA SER A 99 -5.82 15.93 1.91
C SER A 99 -5.86 14.61 2.69
N ARG A 100 -4.70 13.95 2.81
CA ARG A 100 -4.59 12.69 3.57
C ARG A 100 -4.89 12.84 5.05
N MET A 101 -4.39 13.90 5.70
CA MET A 101 -4.72 14.16 7.11
C MET A 101 -6.23 14.36 7.28
N LYS A 102 -6.83 15.18 6.42
CA LYS A 102 -8.28 15.43 6.42
C LYS A 102 -9.09 14.14 6.22
N ASP A 103 -8.73 13.33 5.24
CA ASP A 103 -9.45 12.09 4.90
C ASP A 103 -9.39 11.04 6.02
N ASN A 104 -8.35 11.07 6.86
CA ASN A 104 -8.21 10.18 8.02
C ASN A 104 -8.76 10.80 9.33
N GLY A 105 -9.38 11.99 9.26
CA GLY A 105 -9.91 12.68 10.44
C GLY A 105 -8.82 13.21 11.38
N VAL A 106 -7.62 13.46 10.86
CA VAL A 106 -6.53 14.10 11.59
C VAL A 106 -6.72 15.60 11.53
N HIS A 107 -6.92 16.22 12.69
CA HIS A 107 -7.14 17.65 12.84
C HIS A 107 -5.99 18.32 13.58
N GLY A 108 -5.74 19.59 13.28
CA GLY A 108 -4.71 20.40 13.93
C GLY A 108 -3.33 20.26 13.29
N ALA A 109 -2.30 20.62 14.05
CA ALA A 109 -0.91 20.54 13.61
C ALA A 109 -0.51 19.07 13.38
N ALA A 110 0.11 18.82 12.23
CA ALA A 110 0.64 17.51 11.88
C ALA A 110 1.91 17.66 11.04
N ALA A 111 2.80 16.68 11.14
CA ALA A 111 4.04 16.61 10.36
C ALA A 111 4.30 15.20 9.84
N GLU A 112 5.21 15.06 8.89
CA GLU A 112 5.56 13.78 8.29
C GLU A 112 7.06 13.62 8.07
N ASN A 113 7.56 12.43 8.37
CA ASN A 113 8.82 11.93 7.87
C ASN A 113 8.57 10.75 6.93
N ILE A 114 9.27 10.72 5.80
CA ILE A 114 9.26 9.58 4.87
C ILE A 114 10.67 9.05 4.68
N ALA A 115 10.79 7.78 4.33
CA ALA A 115 12.05 7.17 3.93
C ALA A 115 11.80 6.00 2.98
N GLU A 116 12.81 5.66 2.19
CA GLU A 116 12.80 4.50 1.32
C GLU A 116 14.14 3.78 1.44
N GLY A 117 14.12 2.45 1.54
CA GLY A 117 15.33 1.65 1.38
C GLY A 117 15.29 0.27 2.04
N ARG A 118 16.44 -0.41 1.96
CA ARG A 118 16.66 -1.77 2.50
C ARG A 118 17.16 -1.71 3.95
N PHE A 119 16.30 -1.26 4.85
CA PHE A 119 16.64 -1.14 6.26
C PHE A 119 15.46 -1.46 7.18
N ASP A 120 15.78 -1.77 8.43
CA ASP A 120 14.82 -2.00 9.50
C ASP A 120 14.45 -0.71 10.24
N GLN A 121 13.59 -0.84 11.26
CA GLN A 121 13.09 0.27 12.05
C GLN A 121 14.20 0.96 12.86
N GLN A 122 15.19 0.22 13.36
CA GLN A 122 16.28 0.82 14.14
C GLN A 122 17.13 1.73 13.24
N LYS A 123 17.50 1.24 12.06
CA LYS A 123 18.26 2.03 11.10
C LYS A 123 17.44 3.18 10.50
N LEU A 124 16.12 3.02 10.37
CA LEU A 124 15.21 4.11 9.98
C LEU A 124 15.32 5.30 10.95
N PHE A 125 15.19 5.05 12.26
CA PHE A 125 15.28 6.13 13.25
C PHE A 125 16.66 6.77 13.30
N ASP A 126 17.73 5.97 13.14
CA ASP A 126 19.09 6.49 12.99
C ASP A 126 19.21 7.46 11.80
N ILE A 127 18.69 7.08 10.62
CA ILE A 127 18.68 7.93 9.43
C ILE A 127 17.91 9.24 9.69
N TRP A 128 16.73 9.16 10.29
CA TRP A 128 15.93 10.35 10.60
C TRP A 128 16.57 11.25 11.65
N MET A 129 17.24 10.69 12.66
CA MET A 129 17.97 11.48 13.67
C MET A 129 19.18 12.21 13.08
N HIS A 130 19.80 11.69 12.02
CA HIS A 130 20.90 12.34 11.31
C HIS A 130 20.43 13.35 10.25
N SER A 131 19.12 13.55 10.06
CA SER A 131 18.56 14.53 9.13
C SER A 131 17.89 15.67 9.90
N ALA A 132 18.36 16.90 9.69
CA ALA A 132 17.88 18.06 10.45
C ALA A 132 16.35 18.24 10.40
N GLY A 133 15.74 18.09 9.22
CA GLY A 133 14.29 18.20 9.04
C GLY A 133 13.50 17.07 9.72
N HIS A 134 13.92 15.82 9.52
CA HIS A 134 13.24 14.68 10.14
C HIS A 134 13.39 14.68 11.67
N ARG A 135 14.59 15.03 12.17
CA ARG A 135 14.86 15.18 13.59
C ARG A 135 14.00 16.30 14.20
N HIS A 136 13.86 17.42 13.51
CA HIS A 136 13.01 18.53 13.97
C HIS A 136 11.58 18.05 14.22
N ASN A 137 10.98 17.34 13.26
CA ASN A 137 9.62 16.79 13.42
C ASN A 137 9.50 15.86 14.65
N MET A 138 10.43 14.91 14.83
CA MET A 138 10.38 13.97 15.97
C MET A 138 10.58 14.62 17.34
N LEU A 139 11.27 15.76 17.38
CA LEU A 139 11.59 16.51 18.59
C LEU A 139 10.75 17.78 18.74
N ASP A 140 9.70 17.95 17.94
CA ASP A 140 8.80 19.08 18.10
C ASP A 140 7.94 18.88 19.38
N PRO A 141 7.94 19.84 20.32
CA PRO A 141 7.13 19.76 21.53
C PRO A 141 5.63 19.90 21.26
N ASP A 142 5.20 20.41 20.10
CA ASP A 142 3.78 20.57 19.77
C ASP A 142 3.08 19.25 19.43
N PHE A 143 3.84 18.18 19.15
CA PHE A 143 3.30 16.85 18.89
C PHE A 143 3.24 15.99 20.15
N SER A 144 2.13 15.27 20.30
CA SER A 144 1.86 14.35 21.41
C SER A 144 1.49 12.93 20.94
N ARG A 145 1.18 12.77 19.64
CA ARG A 145 0.74 11.52 19.04
C ARG A 145 1.55 11.18 17.79
N PHE A 146 1.61 9.90 17.46
CA PHE A 146 2.27 9.45 16.23
C PHE A 146 1.63 8.20 15.63
N GLY A 147 1.88 7.99 14.34
CA GLY A 147 1.64 6.73 13.65
C GLY A 147 2.78 6.41 12.71
N LEU A 148 3.27 5.19 12.74
CA LEU A 148 4.35 4.70 11.89
C LEU A 148 3.87 3.50 11.08
N ALA A 149 4.10 3.54 9.77
CA ALA A 149 3.80 2.42 8.89
C ALA A 149 4.87 2.27 7.80
N TYR A 150 4.88 1.09 7.17
CA TYR A 150 5.60 0.89 5.92
C TYR A 150 4.76 0.08 4.94
N VAL A 151 5.19 0.07 3.67
CA VAL A 151 4.76 -0.86 2.63
C VAL A 151 6.00 -1.29 1.86
N ARG A 152 6.10 -2.58 1.52
CA ARG A 152 7.23 -3.08 0.72
C ARG A 152 7.09 -2.73 -0.75
N ASP A 153 8.22 -2.58 -1.41
CA ASP A 153 8.26 -2.46 -2.86
C ASP A 153 7.77 -3.77 -3.53
N GLY A 154 6.98 -3.63 -4.60
CA GLY A 154 6.40 -4.77 -5.31
C GLY A 154 7.41 -5.56 -6.15
N ARG A 155 8.56 -4.95 -6.50
CA ARG A 155 9.62 -5.59 -7.29
C ARG A 155 10.74 -6.14 -6.41
N ASP A 156 11.01 -5.47 -5.28
CA ASP A 156 12.00 -5.92 -4.30
C ASP A 156 11.45 -5.82 -2.88
N SER A 157 11.02 -6.94 -2.32
CA SER A 157 10.47 -7.00 -0.95
C SER A 157 11.48 -6.63 0.15
N ALA A 158 12.78 -6.54 -0.16
CA ALA A 158 13.76 -6.01 0.78
C ALA A 158 13.66 -4.48 0.92
N VAL A 159 13.11 -3.78 -0.08
CA VAL A 159 12.88 -2.34 -0.05
C VAL A 159 11.55 -2.05 0.66
N ARG A 160 11.57 -1.07 1.56
CA ARG A 160 10.38 -0.57 2.26
C ARG A 160 10.25 0.93 2.05
N TYR A 161 9.01 1.38 1.86
CA TYR A 161 8.61 2.77 1.92
C TYR A 161 8.01 3.03 3.30
N TRP A 162 8.65 3.89 4.08
CA TRP A 162 8.27 4.23 5.44
C TRP A 162 7.59 5.58 5.50
N SER A 163 6.61 5.70 6.39
CA SER A 163 5.98 6.98 6.73
C SER A 163 5.76 7.05 8.24
N LEU A 164 6.20 8.14 8.85
CA LEU A 164 5.85 8.54 10.21
C LEU A 164 4.99 9.80 10.11
N VAL A 165 3.80 9.77 10.70
CA VAL A 165 2.93 10.93 10.82
C VAL A 165 2.86 11.30 12.30
N LEU A 166 3.00 12.60 12.58
CA LEU A 166 2.97 13.18 13.92
C LEU A 166 1.74 14.08 14.03
N GLY A 167 1.11 14.11 15.21
CA GLY A 167 -0.06 14.94 15.47
C GLY A 167 -0.05 15.53 16.87
N ARG A 168 -0.70 16.68 17.01
CA ARG A 168 -0.96 17.31 18.31
C ARG A 168 -1.95 16.51 19.14
#